data_AF-A0A7Z0HTX9-F1
#
_entry.id   AF-A0A7Z0HTX9-F1
#
_cell.length_a   1.000
_cell.length_b   1.000
_cell.length_c   1.000
_cell.angle_alpha   90.00
_cell.angle_beta   90.00
_cell.angle_gamma   90.00
#
_symmetry.space_group_name_H-M   'P 1'
#
loop_
_entity.id
_entity.type
_entity.pdbx_description
1 polymer ?
#
loop_
_entity_poly.entity_id
_entity_poly.type
_entity_poly.pdbx_seq_one_letter_code
_entity_poly.pdbx_strand_id
1 'polypeptide(L)'
;MSEPKTVMPLISFENGVAQNWNDLRATLNGVEVTTINSKVDAQSMAALKKDMKQVSDLIKKSVKQNVKDYEQELIERNGGLFAVKDTADSIIEDITEEQNTWNVGRLKQLQPVLQKEIDERNESYQLKTPLTIKADWLKISNFTATGKPTGALTKLLNLEFVQAKALESEPPKLTEVQEVKKAIKYEFSKVWDDIQDDGIYTGKDFKQMLSEIAKQLN
;
A
#
# COMPACT_ATOMS: atom_id res chain seq x y z
N MET A 1 -25.83 70.10 4.39
CA MET A 1 -26.52 68.92 4.95
C MET A 1 -25.46 67.86 5.17
N SER A 2 -25.33 67.39 6.41
CA SER A 2 -24.30 66.41 6.79
C SER A 2 -24.69 65.03 6.27
N GLU A 3 -23.77 64.35 5.57
CA GLU A 3 -23.94 62.94 5.20
C GLU A 3 -24.24 62.12 6.46
N PRO A 4 -25.28 61.27 6.46
CA PRO A 4 -25.51 60.37 7.58
C PRO A 4 -24.34 59.39 7.64
N LYS A 5 -23.40 59.61 8.57
CA LYS A 5 -22.48 58.55 8.99
C LYS A 5 -23.31 57.51 9.73
N THR A 6 -23.81 56.52 9.01
CA THR A 6 -24.32 55.29 9.60
C THR A 6 -23.12 54.57 10.20
N VAL A 7 -22.80 54.85 11.48
CA VAL A 7 -21.77 54.13 12.20
C VAL A 7 -22.23 52.67 12.29
N MET A 8 -21.58 51.78 11.56
CA MET A 8 -21.97 50.39 11.53
C MET A 8 -21.64 49.72 12.88
N PRO A 9 -22.58 48.96 13.46
CA PRO A 9 -22.36 48.33 14.75
C PRO A 9 -21.20 47.32 14.67
N LEU A 10 -20.29 47.38 15.63
CA LEU A 10 -19.18 46.46 15.75
C LEU A 10 -19.71 45.08 16.19
N ILE A 11 -19.40 44.03 15.43
CA ILE A 11 -19.71 42.65 15.82
C ILE A 11 -18.61 42.15 16.75
N SER A 12 -19.00 41.81 17.97
CA SER A 12 -18.20 41.03 18.90
C SER A 12 -18.82 39.65 19.11
N PHE A 13 -18.08 38.76 19.75
CA PHE A 13 -18.55 37.44 20.13
C PHE A 13 -18.40 37.27 21.64
N GLU A 14 -19.41 36.67 22.27
CA GLU A 14 -19.39 36.30 23.68
C GLU A 14 -19.94 34.89 23.81
N ASN A 15 -19.16 33.97 24.41
CA ASN A 15 -19.51 32.54 24.54
C ASN A 15 -19.94 31.88 23.22
N GLY A 16 -19.29 32.23 22.10
CA GLY A 16 -19.61 31.71 20.77
C GLY A 16 -20.87 32.31 20.11
N VAL A 17 -21.55 33.25 20.76
CA VAL A 17 -22.73 33.94 20.20
C VAL A 17 -22.33 35.31 19.67
N ALA A 18 -22.72 35.61 18.43
CA ALA A 18 -22.50 36.91 17.80
C ALA A 18 -23.37 37.98 18.49
N GLN A 19 -22.72 38.96 19.10
CA GLN A 19 -23.38 40.13 19.70
C GLN A 19 -23.59 41.21 18.65
N ASN A 20 -24.61 42.05 18.84
CA ASN A 20 -25.00 43.14 17.91
C ASN A 20 -25.33 42.67 16.48
N TRP A 21 -25.52 41.36 16.25
CA TRP A 21 -25.85 40.78 14.95
C TRP A 21 -27.21 41.24 14.44
N ASN A 22 -28.20 41.36 15.33
CA ASN A 22 -29.54 41.83 14.96
C ASN A 22 -29.52 43.29 14.50
N ASP A 23 -28.72 44.15 15.14
CA ASP A 23 -28.57 45.56 14.77
C ASP A 23 -27.83 45.71 13.44
N LEU A 24 -26.79 44.90 13.21
CA LEU A 24 -26.09 44.87 11.93
C LEU A 24 -27.01 44.37 10.82
N ARG A 25 -27.77 43.30 11.07
CA ARG A 25 -28.73 42.75 10.11
C ARG A 25 -29.83 43.76 9.77
N ALA A 26 -30.35 44.48 10.76
CA ALA A 26 -31.32 45.54 10.55
C ALA A 26 -30.74 46.68 9.69
N THR A 27 -29.50 47.08 9.95
CA THR A 27 -28.78 48.10 9.15
C THR A 27 -28.57 47.65 7.71
N LEU A 28 -28.19 46.39 7.49
CA LEU A 28 -27.99 45.82 6.14
C LEU A 28 -29.30 45.63 5.38
N ASN A 29 -30.39 45.24 6.05
CA ASN A 29 -31.71 45.08 5.44
C ASN A 29 -32.29 46.42 4.96
N GLY A 30 -31.86 47.55 5.54
CA GLY A 30 -32.25 48.89 5.12
C GLY A 30 -31.45 49.45 3.94
N VAL A 31 -30.49 48.68 3.38
CA VAL A 31 -29.68 49.10 2.23
C VAL A 31 -30.44 48.81 0.93
N GLU A 32 -30.80 49.86 0.19
CA GLU A 32 -31.42 49.74 -1.12
C GLU A 32 -30.40 49.94 -2.25
N VAL A 33 -30.38 49.01 -3.21
CA VAL A 33 -29.61 49.14 -4.45
C VAL A 33 -30.48 49.86 -5.48
N THR A 34 -30.04 51.01 -5.96
CA THR A 34 -30.76 51.78 -6.98
C THR A 34 -30.14 51.59 -8.36
N THR A 35 -30.98 51.72 -9.40
CA THR A 35 -30.51 51.70 -10.80
C THR A 35 -29.66 52.93 -11.08
N ILE A 36 -28.46 52.74 -11.62
CA ILE A 36 -27.52 53.82 -11.95
C ILE A 36 -28.00 54.52 -13.21
N ASN A 37 -28.59 55.72 -13.06
CA ASN A 37 -29.10 56.52 -14.19
C ASN A 37 -28.26 57.80 -14.42
N SER A 38 -27.35 58.10 -13.50
CA SER A 38 -26.49 59.29 -13.55
C SER A 38 -25.10 59.03 -12.97
N LYS A 39 -24.18 59.99 -13.22
CA LYS A 39 -22.83 59.98 -12.62
C LYS A 39 -22.86 60.04 -11.08
N VAL A 40 -23.85 60.72 -10.51
CA VAL A 40 -24.03 60.83 -9.06
C VAL A 40 -24.43 59.46 -8.49
N ASP A 41 -25.39 58.77 -9.12
CA ASP A 41 -25.81 57.43 -8.71
C ASP A 41 -24.64 56.44 -8.75
N ALA A 42 -23.79 56.54 -9.78
CA ALA A 42 -22.60 55.69 -9.90
C ALA A 42 -21.60 55.90 -8.75
N GLN A 43 -21.41 57.16 -8.32
CA GLN A 43 -20.53 57.48 -7.19
C GLN A 43 -21.12 56.99 -5.86
N SER A 44 -22.42 57.19 -5.63
CA SER A 44 -23.11 56.73 -4.43
C SER A 44 -23.13 55.20 -4.33
N MET A 45 -23.39 54.48 -5.43
CA MET A 45 -23.34 53.01 -5.47
C MET A 45 -21.92 52.46 -5.28
N ALA A 46 -20.89 53.18 -5.76
CA ALA A 46 -19.49 52.80 -5.53
C ALA A 46 -19.08 52.96 -4.06
N ALA A 47 -19.53 54.03 -3.39
CA ALA A 47 -19.33 54.22 -1.95
C ALA A 47 -20.03 53.13 -1.15
N LEU A 48 -21.31 52.88 -1.44
CA LEU A 48 -22.09 51.82 -0.79
C LEU A 48 -21.42 50.44 -0.95
N LYS A 49 -20.96 50.10 -2.16
CA LYS A 49 -20.22 48.85 -2.41
C LYS A 49 -18.95 48.75 -1.57
N LYS A 50 -18.21 49.85 -1.41
CA LYS A 50 -16.99 49.89 -0.58
C LYS A 50 -17.32 49.64 0.88
N ASP A 51 -18.37 50.27 1.40
CA ASP A 51 -18.79 50.12 2.79
C ASP A 51 -19.28 48.69 3.06
N MET A 52 -20.08 48.11 2.16
CA MET A 52 -20.50 46.69 2.26
C MET A 52 -19.32 45.72 2.23
N LYS A 53 -18.29 46.01 1.41
CA LYS A 53 -17.06 45.22 1.40
C LYS A 53 -16.31 45.31 2.74
N GLN A 54 -16.23 46.49 3.33
CA GLN A 54 -15.60 46.68 4.65
C GLN A 54 -16.33 45.89 5.75
N VAL A 55 -17.67 45.88 5.74
CA VAL A 55 -18.46 45.05 6.67
C VAL A 55 -18.15 43.56 6.50
N SER A 56 -18.19 43.07 5.26
CA SER A 56 -17.91 41.67 4.94
C SER A 56 -16.51 41.26 5.41
N ASP A 57 -15.50 42.10 5.17
CA ASP A 57 -14.13 41.86 5.61
C ASP A 57 -14.00 41.90 7.15
N LEU A 58 -14.73 42.78 7.84
CA LEU A 58 -14.77 42.86 9.31
C LEU A 58 -15.43 41.62 9.92
N ILE A 59 -16.58 41.17 9.40
CA ILE A 59 -17.23 39.92 9.81
C ILE A 59 -16.24 38.77 9.69
N LYS A 60 -15.58 38.65 8.53
CA LYS A 60 -14.61 37.59 8.25
C LYS A 60 -13.44 37.61 9.25
N LYS A 61 -12.94 38.80 9.60
CA LYS A 61 -11.87 38.95 10.60
C LYS A 61 -12.34 38.58 12.01
N SER A 62 -13.52 39.06 12.41
CA SER A 62 -14.09 38.80 13.74
C SER A 62 -14.37 37.31 13.97
N VAL A 63 -14.93 36.61 12.97
CA VAL A 63 -15.12 35.15 13.01
C VAL A 63 -13.80 34.41 13.16
N LYS A 64 -12.77 34.78 12.39
CA LYS A 64 -11.44 34.15 12.48
C LYS A 64 -10.79 34.34 13.85
N GLN A 65 -10.94 35.52 14.44
CA GLN A 65 -10.38 35.80 15.75
C GLN A 65 -11.10 35.00 16.83
N ASN A 66 -12.43 34.97 16.81
CA ASN A 66 -13.21 34.18 17.77
C ASN A 66 -12.88 32.67 17.71
N VAL A 67 -12.66 32.11 16.52
CA VAL A 67 -12.21 30.70 16.39
C VAL A 67 -10.86 30.49 17.09
N LYS A 68 -9.90 31.40 16.90
CA LYS A 68 -8.60 31.32 17.59
C LYS A 68 -8.72 31.44 19.10
N ASP A 69 -9.54 32.39 19.56
CA ASP A 69 -9.75 32.62 20.99
C ASP A 69 -10.41 31.40 21.63
N TYR A 70 -11.38 30.78 20.94
CA TYR A 70 -12.01 29.53 21.38
C TYR A 70 -11.05 28.34 21.38
N GLU A 71 -10.20 28.19 20.37
CA GLU A 71 -9.15 27.16 20.35
C GLU A 71 -8.17 27.33 21.52
N GLN A 72 -7.77 28.57 21.79
CA GLN A 72 -6.90 28.88 22.92
C GLN A 72 -7.59 28.58 24.26
N GLU A 73 -8.85 28.97 24.43
CA GLU A 73 -9.64 28.67 25.63
C GLU A 73 -9.81 27.16 25.82
N LEU A 74 -10.01 26.40 24.74
CA LEU A 74 -10.05 24.94 24.80
C LEU A 74 -8.72 24.35 25.29
N ILE A 75 -7.59 24.89 24.84
CA ILE A 75 -6.26 24.47 25.30
C ILE A 75 -6.05 24.85 26.76
N GLU A 76 -6.43 26.05 27.19
CA GLU A 76 -6.28 26.49 28.58
C GLU A 76 -7.17 25.70 29.53
N ARG A 77 -8.44 25.45 29.17
CA ARG A 77 -9.39 24.66 29.97
C ARG A 77 -9.05 23.18 30.01
N ASN A 78 -8.51 22.63 28.92
CA ASN A 78 -8.21 21.20 28.79
C ASN A 78 -6.70 20.90 28.77
N GLY A 79 -5.85 21.84 29.20
CA GLY A 79 -4.40 21.68 29.15
C GLY A 79 -3.90 20.42 29.85
N GLY A 80 -4.58 20.02 30.93
CA GLY A 80 -4.34 18.75 31.60
C GLY A 80 -4.60 17.52 30.72
N LEU A 81 -5.63 17.53 29.87
CA LEU A 81 -5.92 16.44 28.93
C LEU A 81 -4.85 16.35 27.83
N PHE A 82 -4.34 17.50 27.35
CA PHE A 82 -3.24 17.50 26.38
C PHE A 82 -1.94 16.96 27.00
N ALA A 83 -1.61 17.37 28.22
CA ALA A 83 -0.46 16.82 28.94
C ALA A 83 -0.59 15.30 29.18
N VAL A 84 -1.80 14.82 29.52
CA VAL A 84 -2.09 13.38 29.65
C VAL A 84 -1.93 12.66 28.31
N LYS A 85 -2.41 13.24 27.21
CA LYS A 85 -2.22 12.69 25.86
C LYS A 85 -0.73 12.59 25.50
N ASP A 86 0.03 13.66 25.71
CA ASP A 86 1.47 13.68 25.40
C ASP A 86 2.22 12.64 26.24
N THR A 87 1.83 12.47 27.51
CA THR A 87 2.37 11.41 28.38
C THR A 87 2.01 10.02 27.84
N ALA A 88 0.76 9.81 27.41
CA ALA A 88 0.32 8.53 26.84
C ALA A 88 1.07 8.20 25.54
N ASP A 89 1.28 9.19 24.68
CA ASP A 89 2.04 9.04 23.43
C ASP A 89 3.50 8.68 23.73
N SER A 90 4.15 9.35 24.71
CA SER A 90 5.50 8.99 25.16
C SER A 90 5.59 7.55 25.68
N ILE A 91 4.60 7.09 26.46
CA ILE A 91 4.56 5.71 26.96
C ILE A 91 4.41 4.71 25.79
N ILE A 92 3.63 5.04 24.76
CA ILE A 92 3.48 4.19 23.57
C ILE A 92 4.82 4.07 22.82
N GLU A 93 5.57 5.17 22.71
CA GLU A 93 6.90 5.17 22.09
C GLU A 93 7.86 4.27 22.89
N ASP A 94 7.91 4.42 24.22
CA ASP A 94 8.75 3.61 25.10
C ASP A 94 8.42 2.11 24.97
N ILE A 95 7.13 1.74 25.03
CA ILE A 95 6.67 0.34 24.85
C ILE A 95 7.10 -0.19 23.48
N THR A 96 7.00 0.63 22.43
CA THR A 96 7.37 0.23 21.08
C THR A 96 8.87 -0.04 20.96
N GLU A 97 9.71 0.81 21.56
CA GLU A 97 11.16 0.62 21.57
C GLU A 97 11.56 -0.64 22.36
N GLU A 98 10.99 -0.84 23.54
CA GLU A 98 11.23 -2.03 24.36
C GLU A 98 10.78 -3.31 23.63
N GLN A 99 9.60 -3.29 23.03
CA GLN A 99 9.08 -4.42 22.26
C GLN A 99 9.98 -4.75 21.07
N ASN A 100 10.47 -3.74 20.34
CA ASN A 100 11.40 -3.93 19.24
C ASN A 100 12.73 -4.53 19.73
N THR A 101 13.28 -4.01 20.81
CA THR A 101 14.51 -4.52 21.43
C THR A 101 14.35 -5.98 21.86
N TRP A 102 13.24 -6.29 22.54
CA TRP A 102 12.91 -7.66 22.94
C TRP A 102 12.72 -8.57 21.72
N ASN A 103 12.00 -8.12 20.70
CA ASN A 103 11.75 -8.89 19.48
C ASN A 103 13.06 -9.25 18.76
N VAL A 104 13.97 -8.28 18.60
CA VAL A 104 15.29 -8.49 17.99
C VAL A 104 16.11 -9.48 18.82
N GLY A 105 16.16 -9.29 20.13
CA GLY A 105 16.85 -10.21 21.04
C GLY A 105 16.28 -11.63 20.97
N ARG A 106 14.95 -11.76 20.93
CA ARG A 106 14.26 -13.05 20.85
C ARG A 106 14.49 -13.74 19.52
N LEU A 107 14.44 -13.03 18.40
CA LEU A 107 14.74 -13.60 17.08
C LEU A 107 16.17 -14.14 16.99
N LYS A 108 17.15 -13.44 17.57
CA LYS A 108 18.54 -13.95 17.67
C LYS A 108 18.64 -15.27 18.43
N GLN A 109 17.83 -15.46 19.49
CA GLN A 109 17.77 -16.72 20.24
C GLN A 109 17.06 -17.85 19.47
N LEU A 110 16.07 -17.51 18.64
CA LEU A 110 15.28 -18.46 17.87
C LEU A 110 15.97 -18.90 16.58
N GLN A 111 16.83 -18.05 16.01
CA GLN A 111 17.62 -18.34 14.82
C GLN A 111 18.38 -19.69 14.91
N PRO A 112 19.17 -20.00 15.96
CA PRO A 112 19.86 -21.29 16.05
C PRO A 112 18.90 -22.48 16.17
N VAL A 113 17.72 -22.30 16.79
CA VAL A 113 16.69 -23.34 16.88
C VAL A 113 16.14 -23.68 15.50
N LEU A 114 15.82 -22.65 14.71
CA LEU A 114 15.35 -22.85 13.33
C LEU A 114 16.45 -23.40 12.43
N GLN A 115 17.70 -22.97 12.62
CA GLN A 115 18.83 -23.48 11.84
C GLN A 115 19.00 -24.98 12.06
N LYS A 116 18.99 -25.43 13.32
CA LYS A 116 19.05 -26.85 13.65
C LYS A 116 17.93 -27.66 12.98
N GLU A 117 16.71 -27.13 13.03
CA GLU A 117 15.52 -27.77 12.42
C GLU A 117 15.64 -27.89 10.89
N ILE A 118 16.27 -26.91 10.23
CA ILE A 118 16.55 -26.91 8.79
C ILE A 118 17.68 -27.87 8.46
N ASP A 119 18.76 -27.89 9.25
CA ASP A 119 19.91 -28.77 9.05
C ASP A 119 19.49 -30.24 9.15
N GLU A 120 18.71 -30.60 10.19
CA GLU A 120 18.15 -31.95 10.35
C GLU A 120 17.29 -32.38 9.14
N ARG A 121 16.57 -31.44 8.51
CA ARG A 121 15.82 -31.70 7.28
C ARG A 121 16.70 -31.79 6.05
N ASN A 122 17.70 -30.93 5.91
CA ASN A 122 18.66 -31.00 4.81
C ASN A 122 19.34 -32.37 4.77
N GLU A 123 19.74 -32.87 5.94
CA GLU A 123 20.26 -34.23 6.11
C GLU A 123 19.22 -35.29 5.76
N SER A 124 18.00 -35.18 6.27
CA SER A 124 16.93 -36.16 6.03
C SER A 124 16.51 -36.27 4.56
N TYR A 125 16.40 -35.14 3.86
CA TYR A 125 16.00 -35.09 2.44
C TYR A 125 17.17 -35.27 1.48
N GLN A 126 18.42 -35.21 1.99
CA GLN A 126 19.65 -35.33 1.20
C GLN A 126 19.63 -34.43 -0.03
N LEU A 127 19.31 -33.15 0.18
CA LEU A 127 19.30 -32.15 -0.89
C LEU A 127 20.73 -31.93 -1.40
N LYS A 128 20.92 -31.89 -2.71
CA LYS A 128 22.21 -31.51 -3.33
C LYS A 128 22.55 -30.05 -3.02
N THR A 129 21.54 -29.18 -2.97
CA THR A 129 21.67 -27.79 -2.52
C THR A 129 20.86 -27.60 -1.24
N PRO A 130 21.54 -27.50 -0.07
CA PRO A 130 20.85 -27.29 1.19
C PRO A 130 20.02 -26.01 1.21
N LEU A 131 18.81 -26.08 1.76
CA LEU A 131 17.99 -24.89 2.02
C LEU A 131 18.55 -24.12 3.21
N THR A 132 18.47 -22.79 3.13
CA THR A 132 18.88 -21.86 4.19
C THR A 132 17.67 -21.12 4.76
N ILE A 133 17.81 -20.55 5.97
CA ILE A 133 16.73 -19.77 6.60
C ILE A 133 16.32 -18.61 5.69
N LYS A 134 15.04 -18.56 5.31
CA LYS A 134 14.43 -17.39 4.68
C LYS A 134 13.94 -16.40 5.74
N ALA A 135 13.96 -15.10 5.43
CA ALA A 135 13.51 -14.03 6.33
C ALA A 135 12.06 -14.23 6.82
N ASP A 136 11.18 -14.75 5.96
CA ASP A 136 9.78 -15.00 6.31
C ASP A 136 9.56 -16.13 7.32
N TRP A 137 10.56 -16.98 7.52
CA TRP A 137 10.52 -18.07 8.50
C TRP A 137 10.96 -17.59 9.89
N LEU A 138 11.88 -16.62 9.95
CA LEU A 138 12.40 -16.05 11.18
C LEU A 138 11.51 -14.91 11.69
N LYS A 139 10.27 -15.24 12.06
CA LYS A 139 9.29 -14.34 12.67
C LYS A 139 8.82 -14.90 14.00
N ILE A 140 8.62 -14.06 15.01
CA ILE A 140 8.23 -14.50 16.37
C ILE A 140 6.93 -15.31 16.34
N SER A 141 5.97 -14.93 15.50
CA SER A 141 4.71 -15.64 15.29
C SER A 141 4.88 -17.10 14.84
N ASN A 142 6.02 -17.44 14.23
CA ASN A 142 6.30 -18.78 13.76
C ASN A 142 6.84 -19.70 14.85
N PHE A 143 7.04 -19.18 16.07
CA PHE A 143 7.52 -19.94 17.22
C PHE A 143 6.50 -19.93 18.35
N THR A 144 6.44 -21.04 19.07
CA THR A 144 5.67 -21.17 20.31
C THR A 144 6.31 -20.34 21.43
N ALA A 145 5.57 -20.13 22.53
CA ALA A 145 6.13 -19.49 23.72
C ALA A 145 7.43 -20.16 24.22
N THR A 146 7.50 -21.49 24.09
CA THR A 146 8.70 -22.29 24.45
C THR A 146 9.86 -22.19 23.45
N GLY A 147 9.68 -21.47 22.34
CA GLY A 147 10.71 -21.28 21.31
C GLY A 147 10.80 -22.39 20.26
N LYS A 148 9.91 -23.39 20.30
CA LYS A 148 9.81 -24.42 19.25
C LYS A 148 9.08 -23.87 18.02
N PRO A 149 9.44 -24.28 16.79
CA PRO A 149 8.66 -24.01 15.59
C PRO A 149 7.18 -24.37 15.78
N THR A 150 6.30 -23.52 15.29
CA THR A 150 4.86 -23.80 15.25
C THR A 150 4.56 -24.88 14.22
N GLY A 151 3.44 -25.60 14.40
CA GLY A 151 3.00 -26.60 13.42
C GLY A 151 2.75 -26.02 12.02
N ALA A 152 2.41 -24.73 11.92
CA ALA A 152 2.28 -24.04 10.64
C ALA A 152 3.64 -23.88 9.94
N LEU A 153 4.67 -23.42 10.67
CA LEU A 153 6.03 -23.32 10.15
C LEU A 153 6.57 -24.72 9.77
N THR A 154 6.38 -25.73 10.62
CA THR A 154 6.80 -27.11 10.33
C THR A 154 6.21 -27.65 9.03
N LYS A 155 4.91 -27.42 8.79
CA LYS A 155 4.25 -27.82 7.53
C LYS A 155 4.83 -27.08 6.33
N LEU A 156 5.05 -25.77 6.47
CA LEU A 156 5.64 -24.95 5.41
C LEU A 156 7.05 -25.41 5.06
N LEU A 157 7.90 -25.66 6.05
CA LEU A 157 9.23 -26.21 5.84
C LEU A 157 9.15 -27.54 5.09
N ASN A 158 8.30 -28.47 5.52
CA ASN A 158 8.17 -29.76 4.81
C ASN A 158 7.78 -29.59 3.33
N LEU A 159 6.86 -28.67 3.01
CA LEU A 159 6.48 -28.39 1.61
C LEU A 159 7.65 -27.84 0.80
N GLU A 160 8.40 -26.89 1.36
CA GLU A 160 9.59 -26.29 0.72
C GLU A 160 10.68 -27.34 0.45
N PHE A 161 10.91 -28.23 1.40
CA PHE A 161 11.88 -29.33 1.26
C PHE A 161 11.45 -30.36 0.21
N VAL A 162 10.17 -30.74 0.20
CA VAL A 162 9.61 -31.62 -0.84
C VAL A 162 9.73 -30.99 -2.22
N GLN A 163 9.41 -29.69 -2.34
CA GLN A 163 9.52 -28.96 -3.59
C GLN A 163 10.97 -28.88 -4.06
N ALA A 164 11.91 -28.56 -3.18
CA ALA A 164 13.34 -28.51 -3.50
C ALA A 164 13.83 -29.88 -4.01
N LYS A 165 13.43 -30.97 -3.36
CA LYS A 165 13.79 -32.32 -3.80
C LYS A 165 13.19 -32.66 -5.16
N ALA A 166 11.94 -32.27 -5.40
CA ALA A 166 11.29 -32.46 -6.69
C ALA A 166 12.05 -31.73 -7.82
N LEU A 167 12.42 -30.48 -7.60
CA LEU A 167 13.19 -29.68 -8.56
C LEU A 167 14.57 -30.28 -8.87
N GLU A 168 15.26 -30.85 -7.88
CA GLU A 168 16.54 -31.57 -8.11
C GLU A 168 16.37 -32.86 -8.91
N SER A 169 15.16 -33.42 -8.91
CA SER A 169 14.79 -34.66 -9.59
C SER A 169 14.14 -34.41 -10.95
N GLU A 170 13.83 -33.15 -11.29
CA GLU A 170 13.29 -32.81 -12.59
C GLU A 170 14.32 -33.17 -13.67
N PRO A 171 13.94 -33.96 -14.69
CA PRO A 171 14.81 -34.18 -15.83
C PRO A 171 15.13 -32.81 -16.47
N PRO A 172 16.36 -32.61 -16.96
CA PRO A 172 16.73 -31.36 -17.59
C PRO A 172 15.70 -31.02 -18.67
N LYS A 173 15.16 -29.79 -18.62
CA LYS A 173 14.29 -29.30 -19.69
C LYS A 173 15.05 -29.45 -21.00
N LEU A 174 14.42 -30.13 -21.96
CA LEU A 174 14.98 -30.26 -23.30
C LEU A 174 15.17 -28.85 -23.85
N THR A 175 16.31 -28.59 -24.47
CA THR A 175 16.47 -27.34 -25.22
C THR A 175 15.50 -27.35 -26.41
N GLU A 176 15.13 -26.18 -26.95
CA GLU A 176 14.24 -26.09 -28.13
C GLU A 176 14.72 -27.01 -29.28
N VAL A 177 16.04 -27.09 -29.48
CA VAL A 177 16.65 -27.97 -30.48
C VAL A 177 16.44 -29.45 -30.14
N GLN A 178 16.50 -29.84 -28.87
CA GLN A 178 16.26 -31.21 -28.43
C GLN A 178 14.79 -31.59 -28.50
N GLU A 179 13.88 -30.66 -28.22
CA GLU A 179 12.43 -30.86 -28.40
C GLU A 179 12.10 -31.08 -29.88
N VAL A 180 12.63 -30.23 -30.77
CA VAL A 180 12.48 -30.37 -32.22
C VAL A 180 13.07 -31.69 -32.70
N LYS A 181 14.26 -32.07 -32.24
CA LYS A 181 14.85 -33.38 -32.59
C LYS A 181 13.99 -34.55 -32.11
N LYS A 182 13.41 -34.48 -30.91
CA LYS A 182 12.51 -35.52 -30.39
C LYS A 182 11.23 -35.63 -31.21
N ALA A 183 10.64 -34.51 -31.62
CA ALA A 183 9.48 -34.46 -32.50
C ALA A 183 9.79 -35.03 -33.89
N ILE A 184 10.92 -34.64 -34.50
CA ILE A 184 11.37 -35.15 -35.80
C ILE A 184 11.63 -36.66 -35.72
N LYS A 185 12.30 -37.15 -34.67
CA LYS A 185 12.51 -38.60 -34.46
C LYS A 185 11.17 -39.34 -34.38
N TYR A 186 10.21 -38.81 -33.62
CA TYR A 186 8.90 -39.44 -33.46
C TYR A 186 8.11 -39.50 -34.78
N GLU A 187 8.01 -38.39 -35.50
CA GLU A 187 7.32 -38.35 -36.80
C GLU A 187 8.05 -39.20 -37.85
N PHE A 188 9.38 -39.20 -37.85
CA PHE A 188 10.18 -40.06 -38.71
C PHE A 188 9.95 -41.54 -38.41
N SER A 189 9.97 -41.96 -37.14
CA SER A 189 9.70 -43.35 -36.73
C SER A 189 8.31 -43.79 -37.19
N LYS A 190 7.30 -42.93 -37.03
CA LYS A 190 5.93 -43.21 -37.49
C LYS A 190 5.87 -43.45 -39.01
N VAL A 191 6.49 -42.56 -39.79
CA VAL A 191 6.55 -42.70 -41.25
C VAL A 191 7.37 -43.92 -41.66
N TRP A 192 8.48 -44.19 -40.97
CA TRP A 192 9.36 -45.33 -41.22
C TRP A 192 8.67 -46.68 -40.99
N ASP A 193 7.91 -46.79 -39.89
CA ASP A 193 7.18 -47.99 -39.52
C ASP A 193 5.94 -48.24 -40.40
N ASP A 194 5.32 -47.17 -40.93
CA ASP A 194 4.14 -47.24 -41.81
C ASP A 194 4.49 -47.58 -43.29
N ILE A 195 5.76 -47.55 -43.69
CA ILE A 195 6.16 -47.96 -45.05
C ILE A 195 6.08 -49.49 -45.16
N GLN A 196 5.13 -49.98 -45.96
CA GLN A 196 5.02 -51.39 -46.33
C GLN A 196 6.02 -51.74 -47.44
N ASP A 197 6.72 -52.87 -47.30
CA ASP A 197 7.74 -53.31 -48.26
C ASP A 197 7.14 -53.87 -49.56
N ASP A 198 5.89 -54.34 -49.50
CA ASP A 198 5.20 -55.01 -50.61
C ASP A 198 4.16 -54.08 -51.26
N GLY A 199 4.59 -53.36 -52.31
CA GLY A 199 3.74 -52.49 -53.12
C GLY A 199 4.41 -52.07 -54.45
N ILE A 200 3.61 -51.56 -55.40
CA ILE A 200 4.01 -51.27 -56.80
C ILE A 200 5.07 -50.14 -56.89
N TYR A 201 5.13 -49.25 -55.89
CA TYR A 201 6.24 -48.31 -55.72
C TYR A 201 7.14 -48.79 -54.58
N THR A 202 8.45 -48.79 -54.82
CA THR A 202 9.49 -49.45 -54.06
C THR A 202 9.66 -48.92 -52.64
N GLY A 203 8.78 -49.31 -51.71
CA GLY A 203 8.91 -49.03 -50.27
C GLY A 203 10.29 -49.44 -49.73
N LYS A 204 10.88 -50.48 -50.33
CA LYS A 204 12.26 -50.92 -50.11
C LYS A 204 13.32 -49.86 -50.48
N ASP A 205 13.22 -49.22 -51.64
CA ASP A 205 14.17 -48.18 -52.06
C ASP A 205 14.00 -46.93 -51.19
N PHE A 206 12.76 -46.62 -50.80
CA PHE A 206 12.46 -45.49 -49.92
C PHE A 206 13.03 -45.69 -48.52
N LYS A 207 12.87 -46.88 -47.92
CA LYS A 207 13.55 -47.26 -46.67
C LYS A 207 15.06 -47.24 -46.83
N GLN A 208 15.60 -47.74 -47.94
CA GLN A 208 17.04 -47.76 -48.16
C GLN A 208 17.64 -46.34 -48.23
N MET A 209 16.96 -45.41 -48.90
CA MET A 209 17.37 -44.01 -49.01
C MET A 209 17.24 -43.25 -47.68
N LEU A 210 16.18 -43.52 -46.89
CA LEU A 210 15.98 -42.92 -45.57
C LEU A 210 16.82 -43.60 -44.47
N SER A 211 17.41 -44.77 -44.72
CA SER A 211 18.18 -45.53 -43.73
C SER A 211 19.44 -44.79 -43.25
N GLU A 212 20.07 -43.97 -44.10
CA GLU A 212 21.21 -43.15 -43.70
C GLU A 212 20.80 -42.04 -42.74
N ILE A 213 19.61 -41.45 -42.94
CA ILE A 213 19.03 -40.44 -42.05
C ILE A 213 18.61 -41.10 -40.73
N ALA A 214 17.99 -42.29 -40.78
CA ALA A 214 17.64 -43.07 -39.59
C ALA A 214 18.86 -43.41 -38.72
N LYS A 215 20.00 -43.75 -39.33
CA LYS A 215 21.27 -44.03 -38.63
C LYS A 215 21.87 -42.80 -37.97
N GLN A 216 21.67 -41.61 -38.52
CA GLN A 216 22.13 -40.34 -37.93
C GLN A 216 21.17 -39.82 -36.84
N LEU A 217 19.94 -40.32 -36.82
CA LEU A 217 18.91 -39.98 -35.84
C LEU A 217 18.91 -40.92 -34.62
N ASN A 218 19.66 -42.02 -34.60
CA ASN A 218 19.85 -42.84 -33.39
C ASN A 218 21.06 -42.35 -32.58
#